data_AF-A0A1I5S6Q8-F1
#
_entry.id   AF-A0A1I5S6Q8-F1
#
_cell.length_a   1.000
_cell.length_b   1.000
_cell.length_c   1.000
_cell.angle_alpha   90.00
_cell.angle_beta   90.00
_cell.angle_gamma   90.00
#
_symmetry.space_group_name_H-M   'P 1'
#
loop_
_entity.id
_entity.type
_entity.pdbx_description
1 polymer ?
#
loop_
_entity_poly.entity_id
_entity_poly.type
_entity_poly.pdbx_seq_one_letter_code
_entity_poly.pdbx_strand_id
1 'polypeptide(L)' 'MVDEVVLKNAAETAWTVYRAQHPDVDADDSRRCLLERHLHRRGEERESDTEELASFGIAYLHQLPEDEC' A
#
# COMPACT_ATOMS: atom_id res chain seq x y z
N MET A 1 -0.98 -13.65 13.74
CA MET A 1 -1.43 -13.64 12.35
C MET A 1 -1.99 -12.25 12.13
N VAL A 2 -1.50 -11.52 11.14
CA VAL A 2 -1.99 -10.17 10.85
C VAL A 2 -3.43 -10.30 10.40
N ASP A 3 -4.31 -9.45 10.91
CA ASP A 3 -5.67 -9.36 10.40
C ASP A 3 -5.64 -9.01 8.90
N GLU A 4 -6.05 -9.96 8.05
CA GLU A 4 -6.17 -9.74 6.61
C GLU A 4 -7.08 -8.55 6.28
N VAL A 5 -8.06 -8.28 7.15
CA VAL A 5 -8.94 -7.11 7.08
C VAL A 5 -8.16 -5.81 7.28
N VAL A 6 -7.23 -5.78 8.23
CA VAL A 6 -6.36 -4.62 8.50
C VAL A 6 -5.44 -4.36 7.31
N LEU A 7 -4.81 -5.41 6.78
CA LEU A 7 -3.95 -5.31 5.60
C LEU A 7 -4.72 -4.79 4.38
N LYS A 8 -5.89 -5.36 4.12
CA LYS A 8 -6.72 -4.96 2.98
C LYS A 8 -7.17 -3.50 3.10
N ASN A 9 -7.68 -3.10 4.26
CA ASN A 9 -8.10 -1.71 4.49
C ASN A 9 -6.92 -0.74 4.37
N ALA A 10 -5.74 -1.11 4.87
CA ALA A 10 -4.54 -0.29 4.78
C ALA A 10 -4.09 -0.11 3.33
N ALA A 11 -4.07 -1.19 2.55
CA ALA A 11 -3.73 -1.17 1.13
C ALA A 11 -4.73 -0.34 0.33
N GLU A 12 -6.03 -0.53 0.54
CA GLU A 12 -7.09 0.25 -0.13
C GLU A 12 -7.00 1.74 0.21
N THR A 13 -6.73 2.08 1.47
CA THR A 13 -6.56 3.46 1.93
C THR A 13 -5.34 4.12 1.29
N ALA A 14 -4.18 3.46 1.38
CA ALA A 14 -2.94 3.96 0.78
C ALA A 14 -3.08 4.15 -0.74
N TRP A 15 -3.67 3.16 -1.42
CA TRP A 15 -3.88 3.21 -2.87
C TRP A 15 -4.82 4.33 -3.30
N THR A 16 -5.90 4.53 -2.55
CA THR A 16 -6.89 5.59 -2.84
C THR A 16 -6.27 6.98 -2.67
N VAL A 17 -5.52 7.20 -1.59
CA VAL A 17 -4.82 8.47 -1.34
C VAL A 17 -3.75 8.74 -2.40
N TYR A 18 -3.00 7.71 -2.80
CA TYR A 18 -1.98 7.85 -3.84
C TYR A 18 -2.61 8.20 -5.20
N ARG A 19 -3.64 7.47 -5.66
CA ARG A 19 -4.31 7.78 -6.94
C ARG A 19 -5.00 9.14 -6.94
N ALA A 20 -5.49 9.62 -5.80
CA ALA A 20 -6.05 10.98 -5.72
C ALA A 20 -5.00 12.06 -6.05
N GLN A 21 -3.72 11.80 -5.79
CA GLN A 21 -2.60 12.68 -6.12
C GLN A 21 -2.00 12.38 -7.50
N HIS A 22 -2.19 11.16 -8.01
CA HIS A 22 -1.65 10.67 -9.27
C HIS A 22 -2.77 10.18 -10.20
N PRO A 23 -3.52 11.08 -10.86
CA PRO A 23 -4.67 10.71 -11.69
C PRO A 23 -4.30 9.93 -12.97
N ASP A 24 -3.01 9.88 -13.33
CA ASP A 24 -2.47 9.10 -14.44
C ASP A 24 -2.28 7.61 -14.07
N VAL A 25 -2.24 7.29 -12.77
CA VAL A 25 -2.04 5.92 -12.30
C VAL A 25 -3.35 5.15 -12.36
N ASP A 26 -3.33 4.08 -13.15
CA ASP A 26 -4.48 3.23 -13.38
C ASP A 26 -4.88 2.44 -12.14
N ALA A 27 -6.14 2.00 -12.09
CA ALA A 27 -6.64 1.22 -10.94
C ALA A 27 -5.95 -0.15 -10.79
N ASP A 28 -5.48 -0.70 -11.91
CA ASP A 28 -4.87 -2.03 -12.06
C ASP A 28 -3.34 -1.97 -12.17
N ASP A 29 -2.74 -0.81 -11.89
CA ASP A 29 -1.30 -0.61 -11.99
C ASP A 29 -0.52 -1.59 -11.08
N SER A 30 0.59 -2.12 -11.60
CA SER A 30 1.45 -3.10 -10.91
C SER A 30 1.88 -2.66 -9.51
N ARG A 31 1.98 -1.34 -9.25
CA ARG A 31 2.32 -0.78 -7.94
C ARG A 31 1.32 -1.18 -6.85
N ARG A 32 0.06 -1.49 -7.21
CA ARG A 32 -0.93 -2.02 -6.26
C ARG A 32 -0.51 -3.38 -5.70
N CYS A 33 -0.08 -4.29 -6.57
CA CYS A 33 0.42 -5.61 -6.16
C CYS A 33 1.69 -5.49 -5.29
N LEU A 34 2.59 -4.56 -5.63
CA LEU A 34 3.80 -4.30 -4.85
C LEU A 34 3.46 -3.75 -3.45
N LEU A 35 2.51 -2.82 -3.37
CA LEU A 35 1.99 -2.28 -2.12
C LEU A 35 1.42 -3.37 -1.21
N GLU A 36 0.52 -4.21 -1.72
CA GLU A 36 -0.11 -5.28 -0.94
C GLU A 36 0.95 -6.25 -0.38
N ARG A 37 1.94 -6.62 -1.20
CA ARG A 37 3.04 -7.49 -0.77
C ARG A 37 3.93 -6.83 0.28
N HIS A 38 4.22 -5.54 0.14
CA HIS A 38 5.01 -4.78 1.11
C HIS A 38 4.30 -4.69 2.46
N LEU A 39 3.01 -4.35 2.46
CA LEU A 39 2.21 -4.27 3.68
C LEU A 39 2.06 -5.64 4.35
N HIS A 40 1.88 -6.71 3.57
CA HIS A 40 1.80 -8.06 4.10
C HIS A 40 3.06 -8.43 4.90
N ARG A 41 4.25 -8.28 4.29
CA ARG A 41 5.53 -8.53 4.99
C ARG A 41 5.64 -7.68 6.25
N ARG A 42 5.29 -6.40 6.16
CA ARG A 42 5.44 -5.46 7.27
C ARG A 42 4.51 -5.78 8.43
N GLY A 43 3.29 -6.22 8.16
CA GLY A 43 2.37 -6.71 9.18
C GLY A 43 2.89 -7.98 9.84
N GLU A 44 3.49 -8.90 9.07
CA GLU A 44 4.07 -10.13 9.64
C GLU A 44 5.25 -9.82 10.58
N GLU A 45 6.04 -8.80 10.26
CA GLU A 45 7.17 -8.34 11.07
C GLU A 45 6.76 -7.52 12.30
N ARG A 46 5.64 -6.80 12.23
CA ARG A 46 5.17 -5.92 13.32
C ARG A 46 3.64 -5.84 13.34
N GLU A 47 3.06 -6.10 14.51
CA GLU A 47 1.65 -5.76 14.76
C GLU A 47 1.49 -4.24 14.66
N SER A 48 0.83 -3.80 13.60
CA SER A 48 0.57 -2.40 13.29
C SER A 48 -0.89 -2.23 12.90
N ASP A 49 -1.49 -1.13 13.36
CA ASP A 49 -2.85 -0.77 13.02
C ASP A 49 -2.97 -0.40 11.53
N THR A 50 -4.22 -0.39 11.06
CA THR A 50 -4.58 -0.05 9.67
C THR A 50 -3.98 1.30 9.25
N GLU A 51 -4.00 2.29 10.15
CA GLU A 51 -3.57 3.67 9.87
C GLU A 51 -2.04 3.80 9.76
N GLU A 52 -1.29 3.08 10.61
CA GLU A 52 0.17 2.98 10.49
C GLU A 52 0.56 2.29 9.18
N LEU A 53 -0.07 1.15 8.87
CA LEU A 53 0.20 0.41 7.63
C LEU A 53 -0.14 1.25 6.39
N ALA A 54 -1.27 1.96 6.39
CA ALA A 54 -1.63 2.85 5.29
C ALA A 54 -0.57 3.95 5.07
N SER A 55 -0.10 4.56 6.16
CA SER A 55 0.96 5.58 6.10
C SER A 55 2.26 5.02 5.53
N PHE A 56 2.65 3.81 5.95
CA PHE A 56 3.81 3.12 5.37
C PHE A 56 3.62 2.78 3.89
N GLY A 57 2.41 2.40 3.51
CA GLY A 57 2.05 2.11 2.12
C GLY A 57 2.18 3.34 1.22
N ILE A 58 1.69 4.49 1.67
CA ILE A 58 1.81 5.77 0.94
C ILE A 58 3.28 6.15 0.78
N ALA A 59 4.08 6.08 1.86
CA ALA A 59 5.50 6.37 1.79
C ALA A 59 6.23 5.46 0.80
N TYR A 60 5.90 4.16 0.78
CA TYR A 60 6.45 3.20 -0.17
C TYR A 60 6.09 3.54 -1.62
N LEU A 61 4.84 3.90 -1.91
CA LEU A 61 4.39 4.30 -3.25
C LEU A 61 5.06 5.59 -3.75
N HIS A 62 5.36 6.54 -2.86
CA HIS A 62 6.11 7.74 -3.24
C HIS A 62 7.59 7.47 -3.53
N GLN A 63 8.15 6.39 -2.99
CA GLN A 63 9.54 5.99 -3.23
C GLN A 63 9.71 5.05 -4.44
N LEU A 64 8.60 4.46 -4.92
CA LEU A 64 8.60 3.60 -6.09
C LEU A 64 8.97 4.43 -7.33
N PRO A 65 10.03 4.04 -8.07
CA PRO A 65 10.32 4.67 -9.34
C PRO A 65 9.21 4.39 -10.35
N GLU A 66 8.97 5.34 -11.24
CA GLU A 66 7.85 5.24 -12.20
C GLU A 66 7.97 4.03 -13.15
N ASP A 67 9.19 3.52 -13.32
CA ASP A 67 9.60 2.41 -14.18
C ASP A 67 9.55 1.01 -13.53
N GLU A 68 9.35 0.89 -12.21
CA GLU A 68 9.15 -0.42 -11.57
C GLU A 68 7.67 -0.83 -11.64
N CYS A 69 7.24 -1.27 -12.84
CA CYS A 69 5.95 -1.91 -13.12
C CYS A 69 6.12 -3.34 -13.63
#